data_AF-A0A358GQ72-F1
#
_entry.id   AF-A0A358GQ72-F1
#
_cell.length_a   1.000
_cell.length_b   1.000
_cell.length_c   1.000
_cell.angle_alpha   90.00
_cell.angle_beta   90.00
_cell.angle_gamma   90.00
#
_symmetry.space_group_name_H-M   'P 1'
#
loop_
_entity.id
_entity.type
_entity.pdbx_description
1 polymer ?
#
loop_
_entity_poly.entity_id
_entity_poly.type
_entity_poly.pdbx_seq_one_letter_code
_entity_poly.pdbx_strand_id
1 'polypeptide(L)'
;MLTVHDSKQKVVTLQIKELFFLAGILGSDRLLGVEDPFRGYMAEDIALEWERVKTSLLDKGYLIQDQDSNELIMTPTVFSRVAIAGLSDRACWIRYTHSGKSYESYVHCTDERVVEVSRVADEPDSFRLSDLGNVREAIDFLIQRMNWSGHSPAEKPALMCSKKKFYDVMNDLKNKESQAVADELVQETSDPEGSLALARCLVNKESEGELRLLVWNGEGWKSQSAAFAASTVSNWLFRMSTAASDDWLVAALTTREQFHEMLLDWLKQPAGEEER
;
A
#
# COMPACT_ATOMS: atom_id res chain seq x y z
N MET A 1 -2.72 38.17 -6.01
CA MET A 1 -1.41 37.53 -6.23
C MET A 1 -1.18 36.63 -5.03
N LEU A 2 -1.63 35.38 -5.10
CA LEU A 2 -1.57 34.43 -3.99
C LEU A 2 -0.16 33.87 -3.93
N THR A 3 0.64 34.35 -2.98
CA THR A 3 1.89 33.70 -2.60
C THR A 3 1.54 32.38 -1.94
N VAL A 4 1.57 31.31 -2.74
CA VAL A 4 1.56 29.94 -2.25
C VAL A 4 2.83 29.79 -1.41
N HIS A 5 2.68 29.84 -0.08
CA HIS A 5 3.70 29.33 0.81
C HIS A 5 3.80 27.83 0.53
N ASP A 6 4.78 27.47 -0.29
CA ASP A 6 5.18 26.10 -0.55
C ASP A 6 5.66 25.51 0.78
N SER A 7 4.71 24.93 1.51
CA SER A 7 4.96 24.42 2.86
C SER A 7 5.82 23.17 2.75
N LYS A 8 7.06 23.30 3.22
CA LYS A 8 8.08 22.24 3.26
C LYS A 8 7.71 21.05 4.17
N GLN A 9 6.56 21.09 4.84
CA GLN A 9 6.12 19.98 5.67
C GLN A 9 5.72 18.83 4.74
N LYS A 10 6.62 17.85 4.60
CA LYS A 10 6.39 16.63 3.80
C LYS A 10 5.45 15.64 4.48
N VAL A 11 5.23 15.80 5.78
CA VAL A 11 4.51 14.85 6.63
C VAL A 11 3.50 15.59 7.49
N VAL A 12 2.28 15.08 7.56
CA VAL A 12 1.22 15.49 8.48
C VAL A 12 0.89 14.30 9.40
N THR A 13 0.83 14.53 10.71
CA THR A 13 0.46 13.50 11.69
C THR A 13 -0.88 13.84 12.32
N LEU A 14 -1.85 12.94 12.22
CA LEU A 14 -3.23 13.11 12.69
C LEU A 14 -3.64 11.93 13.56
N GLN A 15 -4.36 12.20 14.64
CA GLN A 15 -5.08 11.17 15.36
C GLN A 15 -6.25 10.65 14.51
N ILE A 16 -6.73 9.44 14.79
CA ILE A 16 -7.82 8.79 14.05
C ILE A 16 -9.07 9.67 13.97
N LYS A 17 -9.47 10.29 15.10
CA LYS A 17 -10.62 11.21 15.16
C LYS A 17 -10.40 12.49 14.36
N GLU A 18 -9.17 13.00 14.35
CA GLU A 18 -8.81 14.19 13.55
C GLU A 18 -8.85 13.89 12.06
N LEU A 19 -8.27 12.76 11.64
CA LEU A 19 -8.30 12.34 10.24
C LEU A 19 -9.73 12.10 9.76
N PHE A 20 -10.56 11.43 10.58
CA PHE A 20 -11.96 11.18 10.28
C PHE A 20 -12.76 12.50 10.19
N PHE A 21 -12.53 13.43 11.10
CA PHE A 21 -13.17 14.76 11.08
C PHE A 21 -12.80 15.56 9.82
N LEU A 22 -11.51 15.61 9.48
CA LEU A 22 -11.05 16.33 8.29
C LEU A 22 -11.56 15.70 6.99
N ALA A 23 -11.59 14.37 6.90
CA ALA A 23 -12.20 13.67 5.76
C ALA A 23 -13.72 13.94 5.67
N GLY A 24 -14.41 14.02 6.80
CA GLY A 24 -15.82 14.39 6.88
C GLY A 24 -16.10 15.80 6.35
N ILE A 25 -15.24 16.79 6.64
CA ILE A 25 -15.33 18.13 6.06
C ILE A 25 -15.25 18.09 4.52
N LEU A 26 -14.44 17.18 3.97
CA LEU A 26 -14.31 16.99 2.52
C LEU A 26 -15.44 16.15 1.90
N GLY A 27 -16.36 15.63 2.72
CA GLY A 27 -17.41 14.71 2.27
C GLY A 27 -16.87 13.35 1.86
N SER A 28 -15.69 12.96 2.35
CA SER A 28 -15.10 11.64 2.08
C SER A 28 -15.65 10.58 3.03
N ASP A 29 -16.10 9.46 2.45
CA ASP A 29 -16.50 8.23 3.14
C ASP A 29 -15.58 7.04 2.80
N ARG A 30 -14.42 7.31 2.17
CA ARG A 30 -13.59 6.29 1.50
C ARG A 30 -12.22 6.05 2.13
N LEU A 31 -11.98 6.53 3.35
CA LEU A 31 -10.69 6.35 4.02
C LEU A 31 -10.36 4.86 4.18
N LEU A 32 -9.23 4.44 3.59
CA LEU A 32 -8.75 3.06 3.66
C LEU A 32 -7.86 2.87 4.89
N GLY A 33 -8.05 1.75 5.60
CA GLY A 33 -7.24 1.40 6.78
C GLY A 33 -7.56 2.20 8.05
N VAL A 34 -8.58 3.06 8.00
CA VAL A 34 -9.06 3.88 9.11
C VAL A 34 -10.44 3.38 9.52
N GLU A 35 -10.55 2.85 10.73
CA GLU A 35 -11.85 2.43 11.28
C GLU A 35 -12.64 3.64 11.76
N ASP A 36 -13.97 3.56 11.74
CA ASP A 36 -14.83 4.61 12.31
C ASP A 36 -14.61 4.71 13.83
N PRO A 37 -13.99 5.80 14.33
CA PRO A 37 -13.68 5.94 15.74
C PRO A 37 -14.90 6.29 16.60
N PHE A 38 -16.05 6.55 15.98
CA PHE A 38 -17.31 6.89 16.64
C PHE A 38 -18.28 5.73 16.69
N ARG A 39 -17.87 4.52 16.27
CA ARG A 39 -18.71 3.33 16.34
C ARG A 39 -19.21 3.09 17.77
N GLY A 40 -20.52 3.16 17.96
CA GLY A 40 -21.18 2.97 19.26
C GLY A 40 -21.33 4.23 20.12
N TYR A 41 -20.91 5.40 19.63
CA TYR A 41 -21.13 6.67 20.31
C TYR A 41 -22.57 7.16 20.13
N MET A 42 -23.07 7.93 21.11
CA MET A 42 -24.30 8.70 20.95
C MET A 42 -24.02 10.02 20.22
N ALA A 43 -25.05 10.59 19.59
CA ALA A 43 -24.90 11.84 18.83
C ALA A 43 -24.36 13.01 19.68
N GLU A 44 -24.76 13.08 20.95
CA GLU A 44 -24.30 14.11 21.90
C GLU A 44 -22.79 13.95 22.21
N ASP A 45 -22.32 12.70 22.36
CA ASP A 45 -20.91 12.41 22.60
C ASP A 45 -20.05 12.76 21.38
N ILE A 46 -20.56 12.50 20.17
CA ILE A 46 -19.88 12.86 18.92
C ILE A 46 -19.69 14.37 18.82
N ALA A 47 -20.71 15.17 19.17
CA ALA A 47 -20.61 16.62 19.15
C ALA A 47 -19.52 17.15 20.11
N LEU A 48 -19.43 16.57 21.32
CA LEU A 48 -18.37 16.93 22.28
C LEU A 48 -16.98 16.56 21.78
N GLU A 49 -16.84 15.38 21.17
CA GLU A 49 -15.56 14.94 20.59
C GLU A 49 -15.16 15.79 19.38
N TRP A 50 -16.11 16.24 18.57
CA TRP A 50 -15.83 17.14 17.45
C TRP A 50 -15.27 18.49 17.89
N GLU A 51 -15.80 19.09 18.95
CA GLU A 51 -15.23 20.34 19.47
C GLU A 51 -13.81 20.15 20.04
N ARG A 52 -13.53 18.99 20.66
CA ARG A 52 -12.16 18.63 21.10
C ARG A 52 -11.22 18.47 19.92
N VAL A 53 -11.65 17.74 18.87
CA VAL A 53 -10.88 17.52 17.65
C VAL A 53 -10.59 18.84 16.93
N LYS A 54 -11.61 19.70 16.78
CA LYS A 54 -11.48 21.04 16.20
C LYS A 54 -10.45 21.88 16.96
N THR A 55 -10.52 21.90 18.30
CA THR A 55 -9.55 22.63 19.13
C THR A 55 -8.14 22.09 18.92
N SER A 56 -7.94 20.78 18.95
CA SER A 56 -6.64 20.14 18.69
C SER A 56 -6.07 20.51 17.31
N LEU A 57 -6.93 20.53 16.28
CA LEU A 57 -6.53 20.87 14.91
C LEU A 57 -6.18 22.35 14.74
N LEU A 58 -6.87 23.26 15.45
CA LEU A 58 -6.54 24.68 15.50
C LEU A 58 -5.20 24.89 16.24
N ASP A 59 -4.99 24.22 17.37
CA ASP A 59 -3.74 24.29 18.13
C ASP A 59 -2.53 23.77 17.33
N LYS A 60 -2.74 22.73 16.51
CA LYS A 60 -1.73 22.21 15.56
C LYS A 60 -1.48 23.15 14.37
N GLY A 61 -2.31 24.17 14.17
CA GLY A 61 -2.29 25.02 12.98
C GLY A 61 -2.68 24.27 11.70
N TYR A 62 -3.39 23.15 11.82
CA TYR A 62 -3.88 22.38 10.68
C TYR A 62 -5.21 22.90 10.15
N LEU A 63 -6.02 23.46 11.05
CA LEU A 63 -7.16 24.31 10.74
C LEU A 63 -6.84 25.77 11.07
N ILE A 64 -7.44 26.68 10.32
CA ILE A 64 -7.47 28.12 10.58
C ILE A 64 -8.93 28.52 10.62
N GLN A 65 -9.30 29.37 11.55
CA GLN A 65 -10.63 29.98 11.59
C GLN A 65 -10.58 31.32 10.87
N ASP A 66 -11.38 31.45 9.81
CA ASP A 66 -11.55 32.72 9.12
C ASP A 66 -12.24 33.72 10.04
N GLN A 67 -11.67 34.91 10.18
CA GLN A 67 -12.17 35.92 11.14
C GLN A 67 -13.47 36.59 10.66
N ASP A 68 -13.73 36.58 9.36
CA ASP A 68 -14.87 37.27 8.75
C ASP A 68 -16.06 36.32 8.56
N SER A 69 -15.82 35.09 8.10
CA SER A 69 -16.86 34.09 7.85
C SER A 69 -17.10 33.10 9.00
N ASN A 70 -16.18 33.06 9.98
CA ASN A 70 -16.16 32.05 11.05
C ASN A 70 -16.04 30.60 10.53
N GLU A 71 -15.65 30.41 9.26
CA GLU A 71 -15.46 29.11 8.65
C GLU A 71 -14.12 28.49 9.03
N LEU A 72 -14.09 27.15 9.07
CA LEU A 72 -12.87 26.39 9.30
C LEU A 72 -12.20 26.08 7.96
N ILE A 73 -10.97 26.53 7.81
CA ILE A 73 -10.16 26.35 6.61
C ILE A 73 -9.01 25.40 6.94
N MET A 74 -8.91 24.28 6.22
CA MET A 74 -7.70 23.46 6.25
C MET A 74 -6.54 24.18 5.59
N THR A 75 -5.36 24.11 6.21
CA THR A 75 -4.15 24.59 5.54
C THR A 75 -3.91 23.81 4.24
N PRO A 76 -3.33 24.43 3.18
CA PRO A 76 -3.12 23.74 1.90
C PRO A 76 -2.35 22.42 2.01
N THR A 77 -1.42 22.36 2.97
CA THR A 77 -0.60 21.19 3.30
C THR A 77 -1.42 20.01 3.82
N VAL A 78 -2.39 20.30 4.71
CA VAL A 78 -3.27 19.29 5.29
C VAL A 78 -4.36 18.93 4.30
N PHE A 79 -4.98 19.94 3.69
CA PHE A 79 -6.03 19.76 2.67
C PHE A 79 -5.57 18.82 1.56
N SER A 80 -4.42 19.08 0.93
CA SER A 80 -3.91 18.25 -0.17
C SER A 80 -3.74 16.78 0.24
N ARG A 81 -3.19 16.53 1.43
CA ARG A 81 -2.95 15.16 1.92
C ARG A 81 -4.23 14.42 2.27
N VAL A 82 -5.13 15.07 3.01
CA VAL A 82 -6.40 14.47 3.42
C VAL A 82 -7.30 14.28 2.21
N ALA A 83 -7.32 15.23 1.27
CA ALA A 83 -8.07 15.10 0.02
C ALA A 83 -7.58 13.93 -0.83
N ILE A 84 -6.26 13.76 -1.00
CA ILE A 84 -5.72 12.61 -1.73
C ILE A 84 -6.05 11.31 -0.99
N ALA A 85 -5.86 11.24 0.33
CA ALA A 85 -6.19 10.04 1.11
C ALA A 85 -7.69 9.69 1.11
N GLY A 86 -8.58 10.69 1.12
CA GLY A 86 -10.02 10.50 1.25
C GLY A 86 -10.80 10.44 -0.07
N LEU A 87 -10.30 11.05 -1.13
CA LEU A 87 -11.06 11.25 -2.37
C LEU A 87 -10.42 10.60 -3.60
N SER A 88 -9.21 10.05 -3.50
CA SER A 88 -8.60 9.34 -4.64
C SER A 88 -9.41 8.10 -4.99
N ASP A 89 -9.64 7.89 -6.28
CA ASP A 89 -10.28 6.67 -6.79
C ASP A 89 -9.28 5.51 -6.95
N ARG A 90 -7.99 5.73 -6.66
CA ARG A 90 -6.93 4.74 -6.74
C ARG A 90 -6.11 4.71 -5.47
N ALA A 91 -5.91 3.51 -4.96
CA ALA A 91 -5.03 3.26 -3.84
C ALA A 91 -4.28 1.93 -3.99
N CYS A 92 -3.19 1.79 -3.25
CA CYS A 92 -2.47 0.55 -3.11
C CYS A 92 -2.22 0.29 -1.63
N TRP A 93 -2.78 -0.78 -1.10
CA TRP A 93 -2.35 -1.31 0.18
C TRP A 93 -1.08 -2.11 -0.02
N ILE A 94 -0.06 -1.86 0.79
CA ILE A 94 1.22 -2.54 0.73
C ILE A 94 1.58 -2.98 2.14
N ARG A 95 1.93 -4.26 2.28
CA ARG A 95 2.47 -4.83 3.51
C ARG A 95 3.68 -5.68 3.17
N TYR A 96 4.81 -5.42 3.82
CA TYR A 96 6.02 -6.20 3.56
C TYR A 96 6.90 -6.26 4.80
N THR A 97 7.81 -7.22 4.80
CA THR A 97 8.88 -7.32 5.77
C THR A 97 10.22 -7.05 5.11
N HIS A 98 11.10 -6.36 5.81
CA HIS A 98 12.48 -6.15 5.39
C HIS A 98 13.37 -6.06 6.63
N SER A 99 14.47 -6.82 6.64
CA SER A 99 15.40 -6.89 7.78
C SER A 99 14.71 -7.14 9.13
N GLY A 100 13.69 -8.01 9.15
CA GLY A 100 12.93 -8.37 10.36
C GLY A 100 11.93 -7.32 10.85
N LYS A 101 11.77 -6.20 10.13
CA LYS A 101 10.75 -5.18 10.42
C LYS A 101 9.59 -5.32 9.46
N SER A 102 8.37 -5.21 9.99
CA SER A 102 7.14 -5.20 9.20
C SER A 102 6.72 -3.76 8.93
N TYR A 103 6.25 -3.53 7.71
CA TYR A 103 5.74 -2.26 7.22
C TYR A 103 4.36 -2.48 6.64
N GLU A 104 3.44 -1.56 6.89
CA GLU A 104 2.10 -1.55 6.32
C GLU A 104 1.67 -0.11 6.06
N SER A 105 1.13 0.13 4.87
CA SER A 105 0.70 1.46 4.44
C SER A 105 -0.33 1.39 3.33
N TYR A 106 -1.11 2.45 3.19
CA TYR A 106 -1.96 2.72 2.03
C TYR A 106 -1.36 3.86 1.23
N VAL A 107 -1.22 3.67 -0.07
CA VAL A 107 -0.68 4.67 -0.99
C VAL A 107 -1.83 5.14 -1.87
N HIS A 108 -2.26 6.37 -1.71
CA HIS A 108 -3.35 6.99 -2.49
C HIS A 108 -2.75 7.86 -3.58
N CYS A 109 -3.30 7.79 -4.79
CA CYS A 109 -2.76 8.52 -5.93
C CYS A 109 -3.84 9.29 -6.70
N THR A 110 -3.46 10.50 -7.10
CA THR A 110 -4.05 11.22 -8.22
C THR A 110 -3.09 11.18 -9.39
N ASP A 111 -3.48 11.77 -10.53
CA ASP A 111 -2.59 11.84 -11.70
C ASP A 111 -1.32 12.67 -11.44
N GLU A 112 -1.32 13.53 -10.42
CA GLU A 112 -0.21 14.45 -10.11
C GLU A 112 0.56 14.07 -8.85
N ARG A 113 -0.10 13.53 -7.83
CA ARG A 113 0.49 13.38 -6.49
C ARG A 113 0.11 12.07 -5.81
N VAL A 114 1.03 11.61 -4.98
CA VAL A 114 0.90 10.38 -4.20
C VAL A 114 1.09 10.68 -2.73
N VAL A 115 0.15 10.18 -1.91
CA VAL A 115 0.19 10.29 -0.46
C VAL A 115 0.17 8.90 0.15
N GLU A 116 1.15 8.64 1.00
CA GLU A 116 1.18 7.45 1.85
C GLU A 116 0.53 7.73 3.20
N VAL A 117 -0.39 6.86 3.59
CA VAL A 117 -1.04 6.81 4.90
C VAL A 117 -0.52 5.57 5.63
N SER A 118 0.17 5.76 6.75
CA SER A 118 0.65 4.67 7.61
C SER A 118 0.34 4.96 9.07
N ARG A 119 0.24 3.92 9.90
CA ARG A 119 0.19 4.14 11.36
C ARG A 119 1.54 4.63 11.87
N VAL A 120 1.51 5.44 12.92
CA VAL A 120 2.71 5.80 13.67
C VAL A 120 3.09 4.63 14.56
N ALA A 121 4.38 4.28 14.59
CA ALA A 121 4.87 3.22 15.46
C ALA A 121 4.57 3.56 16.93
N ASP A 122 4.13 2.57 17.70
CA ASP A 122 3.79 2.67 19.12
C ASP A 122 2.61 3.61 19.47
N GLU A 123 1.96 4.21 18.47
CA GLU A 123 0.77 5.06 18.62
C GLU A 123 -0.36 4.56 17.70
N PRO A 124 -1.16 3.57 18.13
CA PRO A 124 -2.11 2.90 17.25
C PRO A 124 -3.16 3.86 16.68
N ASP A 125 -3.58 4.88 17.44
CA ASP A 125 -4.60 5.84 17.01
C ASP A 125 -4.04 7.03 16.23
N SER A 126 -2.78 6.96 15.79
CA SER A 126 -2.05 8.05 15.13
C SER A 126 -1.62 7.62 13.73
N PHE A 127 -1.91 8.48 12.75
CA PHE A 127 -1.65 8.25 11.34
C PHE A 127 -0.69 9.31 10.81
N ARG A 128 0.21 8.85 9.94
CA ARG A 128 1.15 9.68 9.20
C ARG A 128 0.72 9.75 7.75
N LEU A 129 0.54 10.96 7.24
CA LEU A 129 0.26 11.26 5.84
C LEU A 129 1.52 11.87 5.20
N SER A 130 2.26 11.06 4.45
CA SER A 130 3.53 11.44 3.81
C SER A 130 3.30 11.72 2.33
N ASP A 131 3.78 12.86 1.86
CA ASP A 131 3.80 13.17 0.43
C ASP A 131 5.00 12.49 -0.24
N LEU A 132 4.70 11.61 -1.19
CA LEU A 132 5.70 10.84 -1.94
C LEU A 132 6.04 11.48 -3.30
N GLY A 133 5.50 12.67 -3.60
CA GLY A 133 5.71 13.34 -4.87
C GLY A 133 4.80 12.81 -5.97
N ASN A 134 5.28 12.78 -7.21
CA ASN A 134 4.50 12.26 -8.33
C ASN A 134 4.52 10.72 -8.38
N VAL A 135 3.68 10.14 -9.26
CA VAL A 135 3.53 8.67 -9.38
C VAL A 135 4.87 7.95 -9.62
N ARG A 136 5.74 8.46 -10.48
CA ARG A 136 7.02 7.81 -10.78
C ARG A 136 7.97 7.86 -9.58
N GLU A 137 8.09 9.03 -8.95
CA GLU A 137 8.90 9.22 -7.75
C GLU A 137 8.45 8.30 -6.60
N ALA A 138 7.13 8.16 -6.43
CA ALA A 138 6.57 7.29 -5.41
C ALA A 138 6.85 5.81 -5.69
N ILE A 139 6.73 5.35 -6.94
CA ILE A 139 7.06 3.97 -7.33
C ILE A 139 8.54 3.69 -7.06
N ASP A 140 9.44 4.57 -7.51
CA ASP A 140 10.88 4.43 -7.28
C ASP A 140 11.22 4.34 -5.80
N PHE A 141 10.60 5.19 -4.98
CA PHE A 141 10.73 5.18 -3.53
C PHE A 141 10.25 3.85 -2.93
N LEU A 142 9.07 3.35 -3.34
CA LEU A 142 8.51 2.10 -2.83
C LEU A 142 9.38 0.89 -3.19
N ILE A 143 9.86 0.81 -4.44
CA ILE A 143 10.74 -0.25 -4.93
C ILE A 143 12.04 -0.29 -4.13
N GLN A 144 12.65 0.89 -3.89
CA GLN A 144 13.84 0.99 -3.06
C GLN A 144 13.55 0.56 -1.62
N ARG A 145 12.40 0.97 -1.06
CA ARG A 145 12.03 0.65 0.32
C ARG A 145 11.70 -0.83 0.56
N MET A 146 11.17 -1.50 -0.46
CA MET A 146 10.93 -2.95 -0.48
C MET A 146 12.19 -3.76 -0.83
N ASN A 147 13.34 -3.09 -1.03
CA ASN A 147 14.63 -3.70 -1.33
C ASN A 147 14.58 -4.68 -2.53
N TRP A 148 13.88 -4.29 -3.60
CA TRP A 148 13.91 -5.04 -4.85
C TRP A 148 15.30 -4.97 -5.47
N SER A 149 15.84 -6.13 -5.83
CA SER A 149 17.14 -6.23 -6.47
C SER A 149 17.13 -5.59 -7.85
N GLY A 150 18.19 -4.82 -8.13
CA GLY A 150 18.47 -4.30 -9.47
C GLY A 150 19.14 -5.32 -10.41
N HIS A 151 19.38 -6.55 -9.94
CA HIS A 151 19.90 -7.60 -10.81
C HIS A 151 18.80 -8.09 -11.76
N SER A 152 19.14 -8.18 -13.05
CA SER A 152 18.29 -8.78 -14.08
C SER A 152 18.83 -10.18 -14.41
N PRO A 153 18.36 -11.24 -13.73
CA PRO A 153 18.69 -12.61 -14.13
C PRO A 153 18.15 -12.92 -15.53
N ALA A 154 18.72 -13.94 -16.17
CA ALA A 154 18.23 -14.42 -17.46
C ALA A 154 16.74 -14.80 -17.35
N GLU A 155 15.96 -14.47 -18.37
CA GLU A 155 14.53 -14.79 -18.41
C GLU A 155 14.31 -16.29 -18.19
N LYS A 156 13.29 -16.60 -17.39
CA LYS A 156 12.82 -17.96 -17.14
C LYS A 156 11.30 -17.98 -17.30
N PRO A 157 10.72 -19.11 -17.75
CA PRO A 157 9.27 -19.27 -17.77
C PRO A 157 8.65 -19.04 -16.39
N ALA A 158 7.42 -18.55 -16.38
CA ALA A 158 6.65 -18.48 -15.14
C ALA A 158 6.33 -19.90 -14.65
N LEU A 159 6.46 -20.10 -13.34
CA LEU A 159 6.12 -21.36 -12.68
C LEU A 159 4.65 -21.33 -12.30
N MET A 160 3.94 -22.43 -12.54
CA MET A 160 2.57 -22.62 -12.09
C MET A 160 2.53 -23.79 -11.12
N CYS A 161 1.84 -23.60 -9.98
CA CYS A 161 1.68 -24.65 -8.98
C CYS A 161 0.37 -24.48 -8.20
N SER A 162 0.03 -25.50 -7.40
CA SER A 162 -1.04 -25.40 -6.40
C SER A 162 -0.68 -24.34 -5.35
N LYS A 163 -1.62 -23.43 -5.09
CA LYS A 163 -1.51 -22.41 -4.04
C LYS A 163 -1.35 -23.07 -2.67
N LYS A 164 -2.13 -24.13 -2.40
CA LYS A 164 -2.04 -24.90 -1.16
C LYS A 164 -0.64 -25.50 -0.98
N LYS A 165 -0.12 -26.17 -2.01
CA LYS A 165 1.21 -26.79 -1.94
C LYS A 165 2.32 -25.77 -1.76
N PHE A 166 2.24 -24.63 -2.43
CA PHE A 166 3.17 -23.54 -2.23
C PHE A 166 3.19 -23.06 -0.77
N TYR A 167 2.02 -22.88 -0.14
CA TYR A 167 1.96 -22.49 1.26
C TYR A 167 2.47 -23.57 2.21
N ASP A 168 2.26 -24.86 1.92
CA ASP A 168 2.85 -25.96 2.70
C ASP A 168 4.39 -25.87 2.68
N VAL A 169 4.99 -25.65 1.50
CA VAL A 169 6.44 -25.44 1.34
C VAL A 169 6.92 -24.21 2.12
N MET A 170 6.18 -23.10 2.06
CA MET A 170 6.52 -21.85 2.74
C MET A 170 6.45 -21.97 4.27
N ASN A 171 5.49 -22.70 4.81
CA ASN A 171 5.34 -22.93 6.25
C ASN A 171 6.51 -23.76 6.81
N ASP A 172 7.05 -24.68 6.01
CA ASP A 172 8.16 -25.55 6.40
C ASP A 172 9.54 -25.02 5.98
N LEU A 173 9.62 -23.78 5.47
CA LEU A 173 10.85 -23.21 4.91
C LEU A 173 11.97 -23.04 5.96
N LYS A 174 11.60 -22.91 7.24
CA LYS A 174 12.55 -22.63 8.32
C LYS A 174 13.59 -23.75 8.45
N ASN A 175 14.86 -23.41 8.26
CA ASN A 175 16.02 -24.31 8.27
C ASN A 175 16.10 -25.31 7.09
N LYS A 176 15.29 -25.15 6.03
CA LYS A 176 15.48 -25.94 4.80
C LYS A 176 16.58 -25.34 3.93
N GLU A 177 17.37 -26.22 3.34
CA GLU A 177 18.32 -25.84 2.29
C GLU A 177 17.58 -25.60 0.96
N SER A 178 18.12 -24.72 0.12
CA SER A 178 17.50 -24.39 -1.17
C SER A 178 17.27 -25.60 -2.07
N GLN A 179 18.12 -26.63 -2.01
CA GLN A 179 17.92 -27.83 -2.83
C GLN A 179 16.70 -28.64 -2.39
N ALA A 180 16.48 -28.81 -1.08
CA ALA A 180 15.30 -29.52 -0.57
C ALA A 180 14.00 -28.80 -0.94
N VAL A 181 13.98 -27.47 -0.83
CA VAL A 181 12.83 -26.65 -1.28
C VAL A 181 12.61 -26.77 -2.78
N ALA A 182 13.68 -26.79 -3.58
CA ALA A 182 13.58 -26.96 -5.03
C ALA A 182 12.97 -28.31 -5.39
N ASP A 183 13.41 -29.40 -4.75
CA ASP A 183 12.91 -30.76 -5.02
C ASP A 183 11.40 -30.88 -4.77
N GLU A 184 10.88 -30.19 -3.74
CA GLU A 184 9.44 -30.10 -3.46
C GLU A 184 8.69 -29.29 -4.54
N LEU A 185 9.23 -28.13 -4.93
CA LEU A 185 8.61 -27.28 -5.97
C LEU A 185 8.60 -27.95 -7.36
N VAL A 186 9.61 -28.77 -7.68
CA VAL A 186 9.68 -29.51 -8.95
C VAL A 186 8.52 -30.48 -9.12
N GLN A 187 8.04 -31.08 -8.03
CA GLN A 187 6.90 -32.01 -8.09
C GLN A 187 5.63 -31.33 -8.61
N GLU A 188 5.50 -30.02 -8.40
CA GLU A 188 4.33 -29.25 -8.81
C GLU A 188 4.55 -28.51 -10.14
N THR A 189 5.74 -27.95 -10.35
CA THR A 189 6.00 -27.05 -11.50
C THR A 189 6.51 -27.78 -12.74
N SER A 190 7.06 -28.98 -12.57
CA SER A 190 7.81 -29.70 -13.62
C SER A 190 8.97 -28.90 -14.25
N ASP A 191 9.48 -27.86 -13.56
CA ASP A 191 10.62 -27.05 -14.00
C ASP A 191 11.73 -27.06 -12.92
N PRO A 192 12.76 -27.90 -13.08
CA PRO A 192 13.91 -27.97 -12.18
C PRO A 192 14.69 -26.67 -12.05
N GLU A 193 14.93 -25.97 -13.16
CA GLU A 193 15.76 -24.78 -13.13
C GLU A 193 15.03 -23.60 -12.49
N GLY A 194 13.77 -23.40 -12.87
CA GLY A 194 12.92 -22.37 -12.29
C GLY A 194 12.66 -22.63 -10.81
N SER A 195 12.37 -23.88 -10.43
CA SER A 195 12.17 -24.28 -9.03
C SER A 195 13.40 -24.01 -8.16
N LEU A 196 14.60 -24.32 -8.67
CA LEU A 196 15.85 -24.02 -7.96
C LEU A 196 16.08 -22.52 -7.80
N ALA A 197 15.78 -21.72 -8.83
CA ALA A 197 15.90 -20.27 -8.78
C ALA A 197 14.92 -19.66 -7.77
N LEU A 198 13.66 -20.12 -7.76
CA LEU A 198 12.65 -19.70 -6.79
C LEU A 198 13.05 -20.10 -5.37
N ALA A 199 13.46 -21.35 -5.16
CA ALA A 199 13.90 -21.85 -3.85
C ALA A 199 15.07 -21.05 -3.27
N ARG A 200 16.06 -20.70 -4.10
CA ARG A 200 17.17 -19.82 -3.70
C ARG A 200 16.68 -18.45 -3.25
N CYS A 201 15.72 -17.86 -3.96
CA CYS A 201 15.12 -16.60 -3.56
C CYS A 201 14.35 -16.71 -2.24
N LEU A 202 13.51 -17.74 -2.07
CA LEU A 202 12.67 -17.90 -0.89
C LEU A 202 13.47 -18.13 0.39
N VAL A 203 14.53 -18.94 0.31
CA VAL A 203 15.43 -19.25 1.43
C VAL A 203 16.30 -18.06 1.81
N ASN A 204 16.76 -17.28 0.82
CA ASN A 204 17.68 -16.15 1.03
C ASN A 204 17.00 -14.78 0.84
N LYS A 205 15.68 -14.71 1.03
CA LYS A 205 14.93 -13.47 0.84
C LYS A 205 15.38 -12.41 1.85
N GLU A 206 15.50 -11.18 1.38
CA GLU A 206 15.74 -10.00 2.21
C GLU A 206 14.47 -9.17 2.41
N SER A 207 13.50 -9.35 1.51
CA SER A 207 12.17 -8.80 1.65
C SER A 207 11.11 -9.74 1.07
N GLU A 208 9.94 -9.75 1.68
CA GLU A 208 8.73 -10.37 1.13
C GLU A 208 7.52 -9.54 1.52
N GLY A 209 6.47 -9.58 0.71
CA GLY A 209 5.28 -8.81 1.01
C GLY A 209 4.14 -9.06 0.05
N GLU A 210 3.08 -8.32 0.28
CA GLU A 210 1.83 -8.34 -0.44
C GLU A 210 1.47 -6.91 -0.83
N LEU A 211 0.86 -6.78 -1.99
CA LEU A 211 0.27 -5.55 -2.46
C LEU A 211 -1.15 -5.85 -2.94
N ARG A 212 -2.08 -4.94 -2.61
CA ARG A 212 -3.44 -4.96 -3.10
C ARG A 212 -3.71 -3.61 -3.73
N LEU A 213 -3.93 -3.64 -5.03
CA LEU A 213 -4.39 -2.49 -5.80
C LEU A 213 -5.88 -2.34 -5.56
N LEU A 214 -6.32 -1.10 -5.46
CA LEU A 214 -7.68 -0.73 -5.12
C LEU A 214 -8.12 0.36 -6.09
N VAL A 215 -9.21 0.11 -6.81
CA VAL A 215 -9.85 1.06 -7.72
C VAL A 215 -11.30 1.27 -7.31
N TRP A 216 -11.68 2.50 -7.05
CA TRP A 216 -13.05 2.88 -6.73
C TRP A 216 -13.87 3.00 -8.01
N ASN A 217 -15.01 2.31 -8.07
CA ASN A 217 -15.88 2.30 -9.25
C ASN A 217 -17.18 3.11 -9.08
N GLY A 218 -17.30 3.88 -8.01
CA GLY A 218 -18.52 4.61 -7.64
C GLY A 218 -19.34 3.95 -6.54
N GLU A 219 -19.32 2.62 -6.45
CA GLU A 219 -20.09 1.85 -5.45
C GLU A 219 -19.20 1.16 -4.42
N GLY A 220 -17.97 0.80 -4.80
CA GLY A 220 -17.04 0.07 -3.96
C GLY A 220 -15.64 0.00 -4.53
N TRP A 221 -14.73 -0.55 -3.73
CA TRP A 221 -13.36 -0.84 -4.15
C TRP A 221 -13.29 -2.19 -4.85
N LYS A 222 -12.90 -2.18 -6.13
CA LYS A 222 -12.38 -3.37 -6.80
C LYS A 222 -10.93 -3.57 -6.40
N SER A 223 -10.49 -4.82 -6.34
CA SER A 223 -9.12 -5.12 -5.93
C SER A 223 -8.45 -6.21 -6.74
N GLN A 224 -7.17 -6.01 -7.04
CA GLN A 224 -6.27 -7.04 -7.53
C GLN A 224 -5.13 -7.19 -6.53
N SER A 225 -4.70 -8.43 -6.26
CA SER A 225 -3.67 -8.71 -5.26
C SER A 225 -2.47 -9.41 -5.88
N ALA A 226 -1.31 -9.14 -5.30
CA ALA A 226 -0.06 -9.80 -5.61
C ALA A 226 0.76 -10.00 -4.35
N ALA A 227 1.68 -10.96 -4.40
CA ALA A 227 2.75 -11.05 -3.42
C ALA A 227 4.11 -10.98 -4.12
N PHE A 228 5.16 -10.73 -3.36
CA PHE A 228 6.52 -10.75 -3.88
C PHE A 228 7.50 -11.32 -2.86
N ALA A 229 8.63 -11.80 -3.37
CA ALA A 229 9.83 -12.10 -2.60
C ALA A 229 11.03 -11.52 -3.34
N ALA A 230 11.88 -10.81 -2.63
CA ALA A 230 13.10 -10.21 -3.15
C ALA A 230 14.30 -10.75 -2.36
N SER A 231 15.35 -11.10 -3.10
CA SER A 231 16.67 -11.46 -2.58
C SER A 231 17.72 -10.62 -3.29
N THR A 232 18.98 -10.67 -2.85
CA THR A 232 20.06 -9.94 -3.52
C THR A 232 20.20 -10.27 -5.01
N VAL A 233 19.81 -11.46 -5.44
CA VAL A 233 20.06 -11.97 -6.81
C VAL A 233 18.83 -11.98 -7.73
N SER A 234 17.62 -12.02 -7.16
CA SER A 234 16.39 -12.14 -7.96
C SER A 234 15.17 -11.65 -7.19
N ASN A 235 14.17 -11.17 -7.93
CA ASN A 235 12.84 -10.86 -7.41
C ASN A 235 11.80 -11.74 -8.08
N TRP A 236 10.83 -12.17 -7.30
CA TRP A 236 9.72 -13.01 -7.74
C TRP A 236 8.41 -12.33 -7.40
N LEU A 237 7.51 -12.32 -8.37
CA LEU A 237 6.15 -11.83 -8.23
C LEU A 237 5.18 -13.01 -8.30
N PHE A 238 4.25 -13.03 -7.37
CA PHE A 238 3.25 -14.08 -7.24
C PHE A 238 1.87 -13.51 -7.57
N ARG A 239 1.13 -14.25 -8.39
CA ARG A 239 -0.31 -14.07 -8.64
C ARG A 239 -1.03 -15.35 -8.24
N MET A 240 -2.17 -15.21 -7.60
CA MET A 240 -2.92 -16.37 -7.13
C MET A 240 -4.41 -16.08 -7.18
N SER A 241 -5.23 -17.14 -7.27
CA SER A 241 -6.67 -16.95 -7.20
C SER A 241 -7.11 -16.45 -5.83
N THR A 242 -7.98 -15.44 -5.85
CA THR A 242 -8.71 -14.94 -4.69
C THR A 242 -9.97 -15.77 -4.39
N ALA A 243 -10.43 -16.59 -5.33
CA ALA A 243 -11.57 -17.47 -5.14
C ALA A 243 -11.20 -18.70 -4.30
N ALA A 244 -12.06 -19.06 -3.34
CA ALA A 244 -11.83 -20.23 -2.49
C ALA A 244 -11.92 -21.57 -3.26
N SER A 245 -12.60 -21.57 -4.42
CA SER A 245 -12.72 -22.73 -5.31
C SER A 245 -11.45 -23.03 -6.11
N ASP A 246 -10.54 -22.07 -6.20
CA ASP A 246 -9.43 -22.09 -7.13
C ASP A 246 -8.10 -22.26 -6.41
N ASP A 247 -7.33 -23.24 -6.87
CA ASP A 247 -6.04 -23.61 -6.32
C ASP A 247 -4.93 -23.44 -7.35
N TRP A 248 -4.71 -22.19 -7.77
CA TRP A 248 -3.60 -21.85 -8.66
C TRP A 248 -2.78 -20.68 -8.11
N LEU A 249 -1.48 -20.78 -8.32
CA LEU A 249 -0.49 -19.74 -8.10
C LEU A 249 0.48 -19.73 -9.29
N VAL A 250 0.80 -18.53 -9.76
CA VAL A 250 1.81 -18.26 -10.77
C VAL A 250 2.93 -17.47 -10.13
N ALA A 251 4.17 -17.97 -10.21
CA ALA A 251 5.38 -17.30 -9.77
C ALA A 251 6.21 -16.89 -10.99
N ALA A 252 6.43 -15.59 -11.16
CA ALA A 252 7.18 -15.03 -12.28
C ALA A 252 8.44 -14.33 -11.77
N LEU A 253 9.58 -14.68 -12.36
CA LEU A 253 10.82 -13.92 -12.20
C LEU A 253 10.60 -12.52 -12.76
N THR A 254 10.81 -11.49 -11.95
CA THR A 254 10.41 -10.12 -12.29
C THR A 254 11.57 -9.15 -12.05
N THR A 255 11.93 -8.39 -13.08
CA THR A 255 12.93 -7.33 -12.99
C THR A 255 12.36 -6.10 -12.28
N ARG A 256 13.23 -5.23 -11.80
CA ARG A 256 12.82 -3.97 -11.18
C ARG A 256 12.03 -3.10 -12.17
N GLU A 257 12.44 -3.09 -13.43
CA GLU A 257 11.83 -2.33 -14.52
C GLU A 257 10.43 -2.87 -14.84
N GLN A 258 10.27 -4.20 -14.94
CA GLN A 258 8.94 -4.80 -15.15
C GLN A 258 8.00 -4.50 -13.98
N PHE A 259 8.48 -4.56 -12.74
CA PHE A 259 7.67 -4.25 -11.58
C PHE A 259 7.31 -2.75 -11.52
N HIS A 260 8.25 -1.87 -11.89
CA HIS A 260 8.01 -0.44 -12.02
C HIS A 260 6.91 -0.14 -13.05
N GLU A 261 7.02 -0.67 -14.27
CA GLU A 261 6.02 -0.46 -15.32
C GLU A 261 4.66 -1.04 -14.93
N MET A 262 4.63 -2.21 -14.30
CA MET A 262 3.40 -2.79 -13.77
C MET A 262 2.72 -1.87 -12.74
N LEU A 263 3.46 -1.33 -11.77
CA LEU A 263 2.91 -0.35 -10.82
C LEU A 263 2.47 0.94 -11.51
N LEU A 264 3.22 1.40 -12.51
CA LEU A 264 2.91 2.62 -13.26
C LEU A 264 1.62 2.49 -14.05
N ASP A 265 1.45 1.39 -14.78
CA ASP A 265 0.27 1.09 -15.55
C ASP A 265 -0.95 1.06 -14.63
N TRP A 266 -0.86 0.38 -13.49
CA TRP A 266 -1.96 0.30 -12.54
C TRP A 266 -2.33 1.64 -11.92
N LEU A 267 -1.35 2.44 -11.50
CA LEU A 267 -1.61 3.74 -10.88
C LEU A 267 -2.10 4.77 -11.91
N LYS A 268 -2.00 4.49 -13.22
CA LYS A 268 -2.46 5.36 -14.31
C LYS A 268 -3.71 4.87 -15.06
N GLN A 269 -4.05 3.59 -14.99
CA GLN A 269 -5.18 3.01 -15.73
C GLN A 269 -6.52 3.65 -15.34
N PRO A 270 -7.30 4.20 -16.28
CA PRO A 270 -8.58 4.84 -15.98
C PRO A 270 -9.52 3.87 -15.29
N ALA A 271 -10.28 4.33 -14.28
CA ALA A 271 -11.16 3.52 -13.45
C ALA A 271 -12.30 2.78 -14.21
N GLY A 272 -12.38 2.93 -15.54
CA GLY A 272 -13.35 2.32 -16.43
C GLY A 272 -12.80 1.33 -17.47
N GLU A 273 -11.49 1.09 -17.52
CA GLU A 273 -10.86 0.17 -18.51
C GLU A 273 -10.34 -1.11 -17.84
N GLU A 274 -11.22 -1.89 -17.23
CA GLU A 274 -11.02 -3.33 -17.14
C GLU A 274 -12.03 -4.01 -18.06
N GLU A 275 -11.54 -4.46 -19.21
CA GLU A 275 -12.28 -5.35 -20.10
C GLU A 275 -12.68 -6.63 -19.36
N ARG A 276 -13.87 -7.10 -19.76
CA ARG A 276 -14.53 -8.34 -19.35
C ARG A 276 -13.75 -9.58 -19.72
#